data_AF-A0A8H4JLI6-F1
#
_entry.id   AF-A0A8H4JLI6-F1
#
_cell.length_a   1.000
_cell.length_b   1.000
_cell.length_c   1.000
_cell.angle_alpha   90.00
_cell.angle_beta   90.00
_cell.angle_gamma   90.00
#
_symmetry.space_group_name_H-M   'P 1'
#
loop_
_entity.id
_entity.type
_entity.pdbx_description
1 polymer ?
#
loop_
_entity_poly.entity_id
_entity_poly.type
_entity_poly.pdbx_seq_one_letter_code
_entity_poly.pdbx_strand_id
1 'polypeptide(L)'
;MVPQIWLPSERSEGSQQKVLIHYICGNPGLIEYYTDFLSHVRGLLNKIETDTAYDIYGTNLLGFSDHDDHEPFSSKNKPWDLEGQIEGMYDIVAAKGKGYDVVILMGHSVGSYIAVEIFHRHMKNPKRAPHLKLRHGFLLCPTLTHLARSSNGVQFVLLRRFIPFLDTAATFLARLLLGLLSVASVTWIVQRLLGFTPASANITARWLKSRDGVHQAVHLGLTELEMICEEKWSDELWATAGEENGVPRFFLFYAKKDHWVHDGERKGIMERRGNMARIMVDEGDIPHAFCTREDASLEVARTVAEWVEEIEGAKKH
;
A
#
# COMPACT_ATOMS: atom_id res chain seq x y z
N MET A 1 -13.07 -11.05 -6.97
CA MET A 1 -11.78 -10.31 -7.03
C MET A 1 -10.74 -11.21 -6.41
N VAL A 2 -9.48 -11.15 -6.85
CA VAL A 2 -8.43 -11.98 -6.24
C VAL A 2 -8.15 -11.44 -4.83
N PRO A 3 -8.27 -12.24 -3.75
CA PRO A 3 -8.15 -11.73 -2.38
C PRO A 3 -6.69 -11.62 -1.92
N GLN A 4 -5.77 -12.32 -2.58
CA GLN A 4 -4.35 -12.34 -2.25
C GLN A 4 -3.46 -12.65 -3.46
N ILE A 5 -2.22 -12.17 -3.42
CA ILE A 5 -1.15 -12.53 -4.36
C ILE A 5 -0.03 -13.19 -3.57
N TRP A 6 0.49 -14.28 -4.10
CA TRP A 6 1.62 -15.03 -3.56
C TRP A 6 2.59 -15.38 -4.69
N LEU A 7 3.80 -14.83 -4.65
CA LEU A 7 4.85 -15.02 -5.64
C LEU A 7 6.13 -15.48 -4.92
N PRO A 8 6.30 -16.80 -4.69
CA PRO A 8 7.49 -17.32 -4.02
C PRO A 8 8.74 -17.14 -4.88
N SER A 9 9.90 -17.07 -4.22
CA SER A 9 11.20 -17.17 -4.89
C SER A 9 11.42 -18.58 -5.42
N GLU A 10 11.96 -18.66 -6.64
CA GLU A 10 12.37 -19.91 -7.28
C GLU A 10 13.61 -20.54 -6.62
N ARG A 11 14.28 -19.83 -5.70
CA ARG A 11 15.51 -20.26 -5.01
C ARG A 11 15.31 -20.67 -3.55
N SER A 12 14.06 -20.87 -3.13
CA SER A 12 13.73 -21.22 -1.73
C SER A 12 14.47 -22.47 -1.22
N GLU A 13 14.71 -23.46 -2.07
CA GLU A 13 15.49 -24.67 -1.74
C GLU A 13 16.98 -24.45 -2.06
N GLY A 14 17.68 -23.68 -1.22
CA GLY A 14 19.13 -23.44 -1.38
C GLY A 14 19.60 -22.06 -0.92
N SER A 15 18.68 -21.12 -0.69
CA SER A 15 19.01 -19.83 -0.09
C SER A 15 19.51 -19.96 1.35
N GLN A 16 20.52 -19.17 1.70
CA GLN A 16 21.03 -19.03 3.07
C GLN A 16 20.12 -18.19 3.95
N GLN A 17 19.35 -17.27 3.34
CA GLN A 17 18.41 -16.39 4.03
C GLN A 17 17.07 -16.35 3.32
N LYS A 18 15.98 -16.36 4.11
CA LYS A 18 14.62 -16.22 3.60
C LYS A 18 14.01 -14.88 3.99
N VAL A 19 13.60 -14.09 3.00
CA VAL A 19 13.01 -12.75 3.18
C VAL A 19 11.58 -12.75 2.68
N LEU A 20 10.67 -12.14 3.45
CA LEU A 20 9.30 -11.87 3.00
C LEU A 20 9.17 -10.38 2.66
N ILE A 21 8.78 -10.08 1.44
CA ILE A 21 8.25 -8.77 1.05
C ILE A 21 6.73 -8.83 1.18
N HIS A 22 6.18 -8.19 2.21
CA HIS A 22 4.75 -8.12 2.47
C HIS A 22 4.17 -6.82 1.92
N TYR A 23 3.34 -6.91 0.89
CA TYR A 23 2.70 -5.79 0.23
C TYR A 23 1.39 -5.38 0.90
N ILE A 24 1.22 -4.09 1.18
CA ILE A 24 0.04 -3.48 1.78
C ILE A 24 -0.56 -2.46 0.80
N CYS A 25 -1.80 -2.73 0.38
CA CYS A 25 -2.50 -1.94 -0.63
C CYS A 25 -2.80 -0.51 -0.18
N GLY A 26 -2.90 0.41 -1.14
CA GLY A 26 -3.58 1.70 -0.96
C GLY A 26 -5.11 1.57 -0.99
N ASN A 27 -5.83 2.69 -0.97
CA ASN A 27 -7.29 2.75 -1.08
C ASN A 27 -7.72 3.07 -2.54
N PRO A 28 -8.62 2.31 -3.20
CA PRO A 28 -9.30 1.09 -2.75
C PRO A 28 -8.35 -0.10 -2.48
N GLY A 29 -8.62 -0.80 -1.37
CA GLY A 29 -7.78 -1.86 -0.78
C GLY A 29 -7.78 -3.20 -1.51
N LEU A 30 -7.64 -3.20 -2.84
CA LEU A 30 -7.68 -4.39 -3.68
C LEU A 30 -6.29 -4.76 -4.21
N ILE A 31 -5.77 -5.93 -3.83
CA ILE A 31 -4.44 -6.41 -4.22
C ILE A 31 -4.34 -6.66 -5.73
N GLU A 32 -5.46 -6.99 -6.37
CA GLU A 32 -5.51 -7.30 -7.79
C GLU A 32 -5.02 -6.13 -8.66
N TYR A 33 -5.13 -4.87 -8.19
CA TYR A 33 -4.56 -3.71 -8.90
C TYR A 33 -3.05 -3.80 -9.06
N TYR A 34 -2.37 -4.50 -8.17
CA TYR A 34 -0.90 -4.56 -8.13
C TYR A 34 -0.35 -5.81 -8.81
N THR A 35 -1.18 -6.56 -9.54
CA THR A 35 -0.78 -7.81 -10.21
C THR A 35 0.41 -7.59 -11.15
N ASP A 36 0.31 -6.61 -12.04
CA ASP A 36 1.35 -6.32 -13.03
C ASP A 36 2.63 -5.83 -12.33
N PHE A 37 2.48 -4.88 -11.40
CA PHE A 37 3.58 -4.36 -10.59
C PHE A 37 4.34 -5.45 -9.82
N LEU A 38 3.65 -6.28 -9.04
CA LEU A 38 4.28 -7.33 -8.24
C LEU A 38 4.88 -8.44 -9.13
N SER A 39 4.29 -8.68 -10.30
CA SER A 39 4.85 -9.59 -11.30
C SER A 39 6.14 -9.05 -11.91
N HIS A 40 6.21 -7.74 -12.19
CA HIS A 40 7.45 -7.08 -12.60
C HIS A 40 8.53 -7.13 -11.51
N VAL A 41 8.17 -6.85 -10.26
CA VAL A 41 9.10 -6.98 -9.12
C VAL A 41 9.63 -8.42 -9.06
N ARG A 42 8.75 -9.43 -9.06
CA ARG A 42 9.15 -10.86 -9.05
C ARG A 42 10.11 -11.20 -10.20
N GLY A 43 9.80 -10.77 -11.42
CA GLY A 43 10.64 -11.03 -12.59
C GLY A 43 12.01 -10.35 -12.52
N LEU A 44 12.13 -9.20 -11.87
CA LEU A 44 13.40 -8.52 -11.61
C LEU A 44 14.17 -9.22 -10.48
N LEU A 45 13.49 -9.56 -9.37
CA LEU A 45 14.10 -10.28 -8.25
C LEU A 45 14.69 -11.63 -8.68
N ASN A 46 14.01 -12.38 -9.55
CA ASN A 46 14.53 -13.64 -10.10
C ASN A 46 15.91 -13.51 -10.78
N LYS A 47 16.27 -12.31 -11.26
CA LYS A 47 17.55 -12.04 -11.92
C LYS A 47 18.66 -11.66 -10.94
N ILE A 48 18.31 -11.06 -9.80
CA ILE A 48 19.27 -10.51 -8.83
C ILE A 48 19.44 -11.39 -7.59
N GLU A 49 18.48 -12.29 -7.30
CA GLU A 49 18.55 -13.22 -6.18
C GLU A 49 19.76 -14.15 -6.28
N THR A 50 20.62 -14.13 -5.26
CA THR A 50 21.74 -15.06 -5.11
C THR A 50 21.54 -15.99 -3.91
N ASP A 51 21.97 -15.55 -2.73
CA ASP A 51 21.95 -16.33 -1.48
C ASP A 51 20.71 -16.05 -0.63
N THR A 52 19.97 -15.01 -0.99
CA THR A 52 18.75 -14.57 -0.33
C THR A 52 17.54 -14.87 -1.23
N ALA A 53 16.57 -15.63 -0.72
CA ALA A 53 15.29 -15.87 -1.39
C ALA A 53 14.26 -14.84 -0.90
N TYR A 54 13.68 -14.05 -1.81
CA TYR A 54 12.65 -13.08 -1.49
C TYR A 54 11.29 -13.64 -1.90
N ASP A 55 10.43 -13.98 -0.96
CA ASP A 55 9.03 -14.27 -1.26
C ASP A 55 8.21 -12.99 -1.26
N ILE A 56 7.23 -12.85 -2.16
CA ILE A 56 6.32 -11.71 -2.19
C ILE A 56 4.91 -12.17 -1.83
N TYR A 57 4.28 -11.51 -0.87
CA TYR A 57 2.90 -11.75 -0.47
C TYR A 57 2.13 -10.45 -0.33
N GLY A 58 0.86 -10.43 -0.69
CA GLY A 58 -0.04 -9.33 -0.36
C GLY A 58 -1.50 -9.76 -0.36
N THR A 59 -2.35 -9.01 0.34
CA THR A 59 -3.80 -9.26 0.43
C THR A 59 -4.57 -7.99 0.18
N ASN A 60 -5.88 -8.15 -0.08
CA ASN A 60 -6.81 -7.04 0.10
C ASN A 60 -6.70 -6.48 1.52
N LEU A 61 -7.00 -5.19 1.67
CA LEU A 61 -7.33 -4.62 2.98
C LEU A 61 -8.65 -5.22 3.46
N LEU A 62 -8.89 -5.17 4.77
CA LEU A 62 -10.11 -5.71 5.36
C LEU A 62 -11.34 -4.97 4.84
N GLY A 63 -12.43 -5.69 4.58
CA GLY A 63 -13.69 -5.08 4.15
C GLY A 63 -13.84 -4.93 2.63
N PHE A 64 -12.89 -5.46 1.84
CA PHE A 64 -12.89 -5.35 0.39
C PHE A 64 -13.23 -6.67 -0.32
N SER A 65 -13.49 -7.75 0.43
CA SER A 65 -13.80 -9.07 -0.11
C SER A 65 -15.15 -9.60 0.39
N ASP A 66 -16.26 -9.09 -0.17
CA ASP A 66 -17.67 -9.31 0.26
C ASP A 66 -18.07 -10.74 0.76
N HIS A 67 -17.38 -11.79 0.34
CA HIS A 67 -17.65 -13.19 0.67
C HIS A 67 -16.60 -13.87 1.56
N ASP A 68 -15.42 -13.27 1.70
CA ASP A 68 -14.25 -13.92 2.29
C ASP A 68 -13.84 -13.30 3.63
N ASP A 69 -14.05 -11.99 3.84
CA ASP A 69 -13.49 -11.27 4.99
C ASP A 69 -14.53 -10.53 5.87
N HIS A 70 -15.80 -10.42 5.48
CA HIS A 70 -16.86 -9.88 6.35
C HIS A 70 -18.31 -10.19 5.93
N GLU A 71 -19.19 -10.19 6.93
CA GLU A 71 -20.64 -10.09 6.74
C GLU A 71 -21.05 -8.72 6.17
N PRO A 72 -22.22 -8.57 5.52
CA PRO A 72 -22.68 -7.28 5.01
C PRO A 72 -22.59 -6.14 6.03
N PHE A 73 -22.15 -4.97 5.58
CA PHE A 73 -22.11 -3.81 6.46
C PHE A 73 -23.51 -3.35 6.85
N SER A 74 -23.62 -2.94 8.10
CA SER A 74 -24.86 -2.46 8.73
C SER A 74 -24.53 -1.51 9.87
N SER A 75 -25.56 -1.00 10.56
CA SER A 75 -25.36 -0.21 11.77
C SER A 75 -24.63 -0.98 12.89
N LYS A 76 -24.69 -2.32 12.86
CA LYS A 76 -24.05 -3.22 13.84
C LYS A 76 -22.71 -3.77 13.38
N ASN A 77 -22.49 -3.86 12.07
CA ASN A 77 -21.24 -4.33 11.47
C ASN A 77 -20.71 -3.22 10.56
N LYS A 78 -19.87 -2.36 11.10
CA LYS A 78 -19.40 -1.16 10.39
C LYS A 78 -18.23 -1.51 9.45
N PRO A 79 -17.99 -0.69 8.42
CA PRO A 79 -16.76 -0.78 7.65
C PRO A 79 -15.53 -0.59 8.55
N TRP A 80 -14.40 -1.13 8.10
CA TRP A 80 -13.13 -1.04 8.82
C TRP A 80 -12.56 0.38 8.69
N ASP A 81 -12.25 1.02 9.81
CA ASP A 81 -11.49 2.27 9.83
C ASP A 81 -9.99 2.01 9.68
N LEU A 82 -9.20 3.07 9.53
CA LEU A 82 -7.75 2.94 9.38
C LEU A 82 -7.08 2.29 10.62
N GLU A 83 -7.61 2.45 11.82
CA GLU A 83 -7.09 1.76 13.03
C GLU A 83 -7.30 0.25 12.94
N GLY A 84 -8.50 -0.18 12.55
CA GLY A 84 -8.83 -1.57 12.28
C GLY A 84 -7.99 -2.17 11.15
N GLN A 85 -7.68 -1.39 10.10
CA GLN A 85 -6.75 -1.82 9.05
C GLN A 85 -5.33 -2.03 9.60
N ILE A 86 -4.83 -1.14 10.45
CA ILE A 86 -3.50 -1.29 11.06
C ILE A 86 -3.42 -2.56 11.91
N GLU A 87 -4.40 -2.76 12.79
CA GLU A 87 -4.44 -3.91 13.68
C GLU A 87 -4.59 -5.23 12.90
N GLY A 88 -5.52 -5.28 11.96
CA GLY A 88 -5.75 -6.45 11.12
C GLY A 88 -4.55 -6.79 10.24
N MET A 89 -3.96 -5.79 9.56
CA MET A 89 -2.77 -6.02 8.74
C MET A 89 -1.57 -6.43 9.58
N TYR A 90 -1.41 -5.90 10.81
CA TYR A 90 -0.36 -6.38 11.70
C TYR A 90 -0.55 -7.87 11.99
N ASP A 91 -1.75 -8.33 12.30
CA ASP A 91 -2.00 -9.76 12.56
C ASP A 91 -1.67 -10.64 11.35
N ILE A 92 -2.01 -10.20 10.13
CA ILE A 92 -1.67 -10.92 8.89
C ILE A 92 -0.16 -10.92 8.64
N VAL A 93 0.50 -9.77 8.78
CA VAL A 93 1.97 -9.64 8.66
C VAL A 93 2.67 -10.55 9.67
N ALA A 94 2.23 -10.53 10.93
CA ALA A 94 2.78 -11.36 11.98
C ALA A 94 2.57 -12.85 11.67
N ALA A 95 1.39 -13.25 11.20
CA ALA A 95 1.13 -14.63 10.82
C ALA A 95 2.00 -15.09 9.65
N LYS A 96 2.15 -14.25 8.61
CA LYS A 96 2.90 -14.58 7.39
C LYS A 96 4.41 -14.46 7.55
N GLY A 97 4.89 -13.63 8.46
CA GLY A 97 6.32 -13.48 8.77
C GLY A 97 6.93 -14.67 9.51
N LYS A 98 6.14 -15.68 9.92
CA LYS A 98 6.67 -16.89 10.57
C LYS A 98 7.58 -17.67 9.62
N GLY A 99 8.78 -18.02 10.09
CA GLY A 99 9.76 -18.78 9.32
C GLY A 99 10.61 -17.96 8.35
N TYR A 100 10.49 -16.63 8.38
CA TYR A 100 11.37 -15.72 7.64
C TYR A 100 12.44 -15.13 8.55
N ASP A 101 13.63 -14.93 7.99
CA ASP A 101 14.75 -14.28 8.65
C ASP A 101 14.59 -12.76 8.65
N VAL A 102 13.92 -12.23 7.63
CA VAL A 102 13.63 -10.81 7.49
C VAL A 102 12.25 -10.61 6.88
N VAL A 103 11.54 -9.60 7.36
CA VAL A 103 10.30 -9.10 6.75
C VAL A 103 10.50 -7.65 6.33
N ILE A 104 10.23 -7.38 5.06
CA ILE A 104 10.14 -6.05 4.45
C ILE A 104 8.67 -5.73 4.25
N LEU A 105 8.20 -4.58 4.74
CA LEU A 105 6.85 -4.11 4.45
C LEU A 105 6.89 -3.17 3.26
N MET A 106 6.13 -3.47 2.21
CA MET A 106 5.98 -2.59 1.06
C MET A 106 4.57 -2.02 1.08
N GLY A 107 4.42 -0.71 1.24
CA GLY A 107 3.12 -0.05 1.28
C GLY A 107 2.94 0.88 0.10
N HIS A 108 1.72 1.00 -0.42
CA HIS A 108 1.35 2.08 -1.35
C HIS A 108 0.34 3.03 -0.72
N SER A 109 0.54 4.36 -0.86
CA SER A 109 -0.39 5.37 -0.37
C SER A 109 -0.69 5.18 1.12
N VAL A 110 -1.96 5.03 1.55
CA VAL A 110 -2.33 4.67 2.93
C VAL A 110 -1.67 3.38 3.43
N GLY A 111 -1.39 2.42 2.56
CA GLY A 111 -0.63 1.21 2.90
C GLY A 111 0.78 1.52 3.41
N SER A 112 1.39 2.63 2.98
CA SER A 112 2.66 3.11 3.55
C SER A 112 2.49 3.59 4.99
N TYR A 113 1.41 4.32 5.29
CA TYR A 113 1.10 4.74 6.65
C TYR A 113 0.86 3.53 7.56
N ILE A 114 0.10 2.54 7.07
CA ILE A 114 -0.13 1.26 7.77
C ILE A 114 1.21 0.56 8.05
N ALA A 115 2.10 0.46 7.06
CA ALA A 115 3.41 -0.15 7.24
C ALA A 115 4.23 0.54 8.35
N VAL A 116 4.32 1.87 8.33
CA VAL A 116 5.05 2.65 9.35
C VAL A 116 4.42 2.47 10.75
N GLU A 117 3.09 2.45 10.85
CA GLU A 117 2.39 2.16 12.11
C GLU A 117 2.66 0.75 12.64
N ILE A 118 2.72 -0.26 11.77
CA ILE A 118 3.08 -1.62 12.17
C ILE A 118 4.50 -1.66 12.73
N PHE A 119 5.47 -1.02 12.07
CA PHE A 119 6.83 -0.86 12.61
C PHE A 119 6.82 -0.19 13.99
N HIS A 120 6.12 0.94 14.11
CA HIS A 120 6.05 1.71 15.34
C HIS A 120 5.47 0.90 16.51
N ARG A 121 4.34 0.22 16.29
CA ARG A 121 3.66 -0.61 17.30
C ARG A 121 4.47 -1.85 17.65
N HIS A 122 5.12 -2.46 16.66
CA HIS A 122 5.99 -3.61 16.88
C HIS A 122 7.22 -3.23 17.73
N MET A 123 7.86 -2.09 17.47
CA MET A 123 8.98 -1.61 18.29
C MET A 123 8.57 -1.34 19.73
N LYS A 124 7.37 -0.77 19.95
CA LYS A 124 6.84 -0.52 21.30
C LYS A 124 6.42 -1.79 22.04
N ASN A 125 5.94 -2.80 21.32
CA ASN A 125 5.47 -4.06 21.90
C ASN A 125 5.94 -5.27 21.07
N PRO A 126 7.25 -5.61 21.12
CA PRO A 126 7.80 -6.72 20.33
C PRO A 126 7.24 -8.08 20.77
N LYS A 127 6.71 -8.18 22.01
CA LYS A 127 6.11 -9.40 22.56
C LYS A 127 4.83 -9.83 21.83
N ARG A 128 4.16 -8.95 21.08
CA ARG A 128 2.98 -9.32 20.28
C ARG A 128 3.31 -10.36 19.21
N ALA A 129 4.49 -10.25 18.59
CA ALA A 129 4.94 -11.15 17.54
C ALA A 129 6.47 -11.32 17.62
N PRO A 130 7.01 -12.01 18.63
CA PRO A 130 8.45 -12.05 18.90
C PRO A 130 9.28 -12.70 17.78
N HIS A 131 8.64 -13.47 16.90
CA HIS A 131 9.25 -14.07 15.72
C HIS A 131 9.33 -13.12 14.52
N LEU A 132 8.57 -12.01 14.53
CA LEU A 132 8.48 -11.09 13.41
C LEU A 132 9.74 -10.20 13.36
N LYS A 133 10.55 -10.37 12.31
CA LYS A 133 11.81 -9.64 12.13
C LYS A 133 11.66 -8.52 11.10
N LEU A 134 10.95 -7.45 11.46
CA LEU A 134 10.79 -6.28 10.59
C LEU A 134 12.12 -5.54 10.40
N ARG A 135 12.58 -5.38 9.16
CA ARG A 135 13.84 -4.67 8.86
C ARG A 135 13.68 -3.46 7.99
N HIS A 136 13.05 -3.57 6.83
CA HIS A 136 12.91 -2.44 5.90
C HIS A 136 11.44 -2.14 5.56
N GLY A 137 11.17 -0.88 5.26
CA GLY A 137 9.89 -0.42 4.74
C GLY A 137 10.07 0.26 3.38
N PHE A 138 9.41 -0.27 2.36
CA PHE A 138 9.35 0.31 1.01
C PHE A 138 8.04 1.07 0.87
N LEU A 139 8.11 2.40 0.93
CA LEU A 139 6.95 3.28 1.02
C LEU A 139 6.73 3.98 -0.32
N LEU A 140 5.76 3.49 -1.09
CA LEU A 140 5.47 3.93 -2.46
C LEU A 140 4.35 4.97 -2.46
N CYS A 141 4.62 6.14 -3.04
CA CYS A 141 3.76 7.32 -3.03
C CYS A 141 3.11 7.57 -1.64
N PRO A 142 3.90 7.71 -0.57
CA PRO A 142 3.39 7.49 0.78
C PRO A 142 2.62 8.70 1.32
N THR A 143 1.42 8.46 1.85
CA THR A 143 0.57 9.46 2.50
C THR A 143 0.85 9.49 4.01
N LEU A 144 2.02 10.01 4.40
CA LEU A 144 2.48 9.97 5.80
C LEU A 144 1.99 11.14 6.66
N THR A 145 1.61 12.25 6.04
CA THR A 145 1.22 13.48 6.74
C THR A 145 0.16 14.25 5.96
N HIS A 146 -0.68 14.97 6.72
CA HIS A 146 -1.71 15.93 6.32
C HIS A 146 -2.40 15.62 4.99
N LEU A 147 -2.98 14.42 4.89
CA LEU A 147 -3.70 13.99 3.69
C LEU A 147 -4.81 14.98 3.31
N ALA A 148 -5.45 15.60 4.30
CA ALA A 148 -6.50 16.60 4.13
C ALA A 148 -6.03 17.89 3.43
N ARG A 149 -4.73 18.17 3.36
CA ARG A 149 -4.17 19.32 2.63
C ARG A 149 -3.84 19.04 1.18
N SER A 150 -3.85 17.76 0.77
CA SER A 150 -3.68 17.40 -0.64
C SER A 150 -4.85 17.91 -1.47
N SER A 151 -4.67 18.09 -2.79
CA SER A 151 -5.75 18.58 -3.65
C SER A 151 -6.99 17.68 -3.58
N ASN A 152 -6.81 16.36 -3.55
CA ASN A 152 -7.91 15.42 -3.43
C ASN A 152 -8.47 15.37 -2.00
N GLY A 153 -7.62 15.48 -0.97
CA GLY A 153 -8.05 15.57 0.42
C GLY A 153 -8.95 16.78 0.68
N VAL A 154 -8.61 17.95 0.11
CA VAL A 154 -9.45 19.15 0.19
C VAL A 154 -10.81 18.92 -0.47
N GLN A 155 -10.85 18.35 -1.67
CA GLN A 155 -12.12 18.02 -2.34
C GLN A 155 -12.97 17.06 -1.50
N PHE A 156 -12.34 16.07 -0.89
CA PHE A 156 -13.04 15.08 -0.07
C PHE A 156 -13.57 15.67 1.25
N VAL A 157 -12.81 16.54 1.91
CA VAL A 157 -13.26 17.31 3.08
C VAL A 157 -14.45 18.21 2.71
N LEU A 158 -14.41 18.85 1.54
CA LEU A 158 -15.52 19.65 1.04
C LEU A 158 -16.77 18.78 0.81
N LEU A 159 -16.64 17.65 0.11
CA LEU A 159 -17.74 16.71 -0.13
C LEU A 159 -18.36 16.23 1.18
N ARG A 160 -17.54 15.85 2.16
CA ARG A 160 -18.00 15.43 3.49
C ARG A 160 -18.81 16.54 4.19
N ARG A 161 -18.38 17.80 4.05
CA ARG A 161 -19.07 18.94 4.68
C ARG A 161 -20.47 19.18 4.09
N PHE A 162 -20.63 18.99 2.78
CA PHE A 162 -21.90 19.23 2.09
C PHE A 162 -22.83 18.01 2.07
N ILE A 163 -22.29 16.81 2.21
CA ILE A 163 -23.05 15.55 2.15
C ILE A 163 -22.89 14.81 3.48
N PRO A 164 -23.82 14.97 4.45
CA PRO A 164 -23.82 14.16 5.65
C PRO A 164 -24.00 12.68 5.28
N PHE A 165 -23.33 11.78 6.01
CA PHE A 165 -23.31 10.33 5.72
C PHE A 165 -22.78 10.00 4.30
N LEU A 166 -21.71 10.70 3.89
CA LEU A 166 -21.10 10.58 2.56
C LEU A 166 -20.82 9.13 2.14
N ASP A 167 -20.43 8.28 3.07
CA ASP A 167 -20.15 6.86 2.85
C ASP A 167 -21.39 6.06 2.41
N THR A 168 -22.52 6.31 3.07
CA THR A 168 -23.83 5.73 2.72
C THR A 168 -24.36 6.34 1.42
N ALA A 169 -24.21 7.66 1.24
CA ALA A 169 -24.67 8.38 0.05
C ALA A 169 -23.91 7.94 -1.22
N ALA A 170 -22.59 7.80 -1.14
CA ALA A 170 -21.75 7.34 -2.25
C ALA A 170 -22.12 5.92 -2.68
N THR A 171 -22.38 5.02 -1.73
CA THR A 171 -22.82 3.65 -2.00
C THR A 171 -24.18 3.63 -2.70
N PHE A 172 -25.14 4.42 -2.22
CA PHE A 172 -26.45 4.53 -2.85
C PHE A 172 -26.34 5.09 -4.28
N LEU A 173 -25.53 6.13 -4.48
CA LEU A 173 -25.33 6.74 -5.78
C LEU A 173 -24.65 5.78 -6.77
N ALA A 174 -23.62 5.05 -6.33
CA ALA A 174 -22.96 4.04 -7.14
C ALA A 174 -23.96 2.96 -7.59
N ARG A 175 -24.80 2.47 -6.69
CA ARG A 175 -25.85 1.48 -7.01
C ARG A 175 -26.92 2.06 -7.95
N LEU A 176 -27.32 3.31 -7.76
CA LEU A 176 -28.31 3.98 -8.61
C LEU A 176 -27.79 4.19 -10.04
N LEU A 177 -26.57 4.72 -10.18
CA LEU A 177 -26.01 5.08 -11.48
C LEU A 177 -25.50 3.86 -12.26
N LEU A 178 -24.91 2.89 -11.57
CA LEU A 178 -24.23 1.75 -12.19
C LEU A 178 -25.02 0.45 -12.09
N GLY A 179 -26.16 0.44 -11.38
CA GLY A 179 -26.96 -0.76 -11.14
C GLY A 179 -27.45 -1.42 -12.43
N LEU A 180 -27.86 -0.63 -13.41
CA LEU A 180 -28.36 -1.10 -14.72
C LEU A 180 -27.25 -1.45 -15.70
N LEU A 181 -26.01 -1.04 -15.44
CA LEU A 181 -24.88 -1.30 -16.33
C LEU A 181 -24.24 -2.64 -16.00
N SER A 182 -23.90 -3.42 -17.03
CA SER A 182 -23.08 -4.63 -16.85
C SER A 182 -21.67 -4.26 -16.39
N VAL A 183 -20.94 -5.21 -15.77
CA VAL A 183 -19.51 -5.01 -15.43
C VAL A 183 -18.72 -4.60 -16.67
N ALA A 184 -18.94 -5.27 -17.81
CA ALA A 184 -18.26 -4.96 -19.07
C ALA A 184 -18.51 -3.51 -19.55
N SER A 185 -19.74 -3.02 -19.39
CA SER A 185 -20.09 -1.63 -19.74
C SER A 185 -19.34 -0.64 -18.85
N VAL A 186 -19.30 -0.88 -17.54
CA VAL A 186 -18.56 -0.03 -16.59
C VAL A 186 -17.06 -0.10 -16.86
N THR A 187 -16.50 -1.29 -17.14
CA THR A 187 -15.10 -1.48 -17.53
C THR A 187 -14.75 -0.63 -18.75
N TRP A 188 -15.56 -0.67 -19.79
CA TRP A 188 -15.34 0.14 -21.00
C TRP A 188 -15.34 1.63 -20.69
N ILE A 189 -16.29 2.12 -19.87
CA ILE A 189 -16.36 3.53 -19.46
C ILE A 189 -15.10 3.92 -18.69
N VAL A 190 -14.72 3.13 -17.67
CA VAL A 190 -13.54 3.39 -16.83
C VAL A 190 -12.28 3.44 -17.68
N GLN A 191 -12.10 2.45 -18.56
CA GLN A 191 -10.93 2.39 -19.45
C GLN A 191 -10.82 3.65 -20.33
N ARG A 192 -11.93 4.08 -20.92
CA ARG A 192 -11.96 5.23 -21.85
C ARG A 192 -11.74 6.57 -21.15
N LEU A 193 -12.27 6.73 -19.93
CA LEU A 193 -12.21 8.00 -19.20
C LEU A 193 -10.93 8.15 -18.36
N LEU A 194 -10.45 7.06 -17.75
CA LEU A 194 -9.34 7.11 -16.79
C LEU A 194 -8.00 6.66 -17.38
N GLY A 195 -7.97 6.16 -18.62
CA GLY A 195 -6.75 5.70 -19.27
C GLY A 195 -6.14 4.44 -18.63
N PHE A 196 -6.94 3.69 -17.87
CA PHE A 196 -6.49 2.47 -17.20
C PHE A 196 -6.22 1.34 -18.21
N THR A 197 -5.37 0.39 -17.84
CA THR A 197 -5.29 -0.88 -18.57
C THR A 197 -6.64 -1.60 -18.55
N PRO A 198 -6.92 -2.50 -19.52
CA PRO A 198 -8.14 -3.32 -19.48
C PRO A 198 -8.32 -4.08 -18.16
N ALA A 199 -7.23 -4.56 -17.57
CA ALA A 199 -7.22 -5.27 -16.30
C ALA A 199 -7.62 -4.35 -15.14
N SER A 200 -6.94 -3.21 -14.97
CA SER A 200 -7.23 -2.25 -13.90
C SER A 200 -8.63 -1.66 -14.02
N ALA A 201 -9.10 -1.37 -15.24
CA ALA A 201 -10.47 -0.92 -15.48
C ALA A 201 -11.51 -1.97 -15.06
N ASN A 202 -11.24 -3.25 -15.30
CA ASN A 202 -12.13 -4.34 -14.90
C ASN A 202 -12.15 -4.55 -13.37
N ILE A 203 -11.02 -4.33 -12.69
CA ILE A 203 -10.96 -4.35 -11.23
C ILE A 203 -11.81 -3.21 -10.67
N THR A 204 -11.65 -1.98 -11.17
CA THR A 204 -12.46 -0.82 -10.77
C THR A 204 -13.94 -1.05 -11.01
N ALA A 205 -14.32 -1.61 -12.16
CA ALA A 205 -15.72 -1.89 -12.47
C ALA A 205 -16.35 -2.92 -11.52
N ARG A 206 -15.62 -3.99 -11.17
CA ARG A 206 -16.09 -5.00 -10.20
C ARG A 206 -16.20 -4.40 -8.80
N TRP A 207 -15.25 -3.55 -8.39
CA TRP A 207 -15.29 -2.83 -7.12
C TRP A 207 -16.46 -1.86 -7.03
N LEU A 208 -16.68 -1.02 -8.05
CA LEU A 208 -17.81 -0.08 -8.10
C LEU A 208 -19.17 -0.79 -8.01
N LYS A 209 -19.23 -2.04 -8.46
CA LYS A 209 -20.43 -2.89 -8.45
C LYS A 209 -20.46 -3.89 -7.29
N SER A 210 -19.45 -3.92 -6.41
CA SER A 210 -19.43 -4.83 -5.27
C SER A 210 -20.46 -4.41 -4.21
N ARG A 211 -20.79 -5.32 -3.29
CA ARG A 211 -21.80 -5.07 -2.26
C ARG A 211 -21.36 -3.92 -1.39
N ASP A 212 -20.15 -4.01 -0.84
CA ASP A 212 -19.70 -3.13 0.24
C ASP A 212 -18.41 -2.36 -0.08
N GLY A 213 -17.75 -2.64 -1.20
CA GLY A 213 -16.41 -2.10 -1.50
C GLY A 213 -16.38 -0.57 -1.63
N VAL A 214 -17.41 0.05 -2.20
CA VAL A 214 -17.51 1.52 -2.26
C VAL A 214 -17.71 2.11 -0.87
N HIS A 215 -18.56 1.47 -0.04
CA HIS A 215 -18.78 1.90 1.34
C HIS A 215 -17.47 1.83 2.13
N GLN A 216 -16.77 0.69 2.04
CA GLN A 216 -15.47 0.49 2.70
C GLN A 216 -14.44 1.54 2.29
N ALA A 217 -14.28 1.79 0.99
CA ALA A 217 -13.29 2.75 0.49
C ALA A 217 -13.56 4.18 0.96
N VAL A 218 -14.82 4.62 0.90
CA VAL A 218 -15.20 5.97 1.34
C VAL A 218 -15.06 6.10 2.85
N HIS A 219 -15.49 5.08 3.61
CA HIS A 219 -15.34 5.06 5.06
C HIS A 219 -13.86 5.14 5.47
N LEU A 220 -13.02 4.28 4.88
CA LEU A 220 -11.58 4.29 5.13
C LEU A 220 -10.97 5.65 4.80
N GLY A 221 -11.27 6.21 3.62
CA GLY A 221 -10.77 7.53 3.21
C GLY A 221 -11.18 8.68 4.14
N LEU A 222 -12.39 8.62 4.73
CA LEU A 222 -12.81 9.59 5.75
C LEU A 222 -11.93 9.49 7.02
N THR A 223 -11.63 8.28 7.47
CA THR A 223 -10.80 8.05 8.67
C THR A 223 -9.32 8.34 8.43
N GLU A 224 -8.83 8.12 7.20
CA GLU A 224 -7.49 8.55 6.76
C GLU A 224 -7.31 10.06 6.90
N LEU A 225 -8.29 10.86 6.46
CA LEU A 225 -8.22 12.32 6.55
C LEU A 225 -8.23 12.85 7.98
N GLU A 226 -8.85 12.11 8.91
CA GLU A 226 -8.88 12.46 10.33
C GLU A 226 -7.58 12.09 11.05
N MET A 227 -7.01 10.92 10.73
CA MET A 227 -5.87 10.37 11.47
C MET A 227 -4.51 10.70 10.86
N ILE A 228 -4.41 10.86 9.54
CA ILE A 228 -3.16 11.21 8.84
C ILE A 228 -2.98 12.73 8.85
N CYS A 229 -2.64 13.24 10.03
CA CYS A 229 -2.36 14.65 10.30
C CYS A 229 -0.85 14.88 10.39
N GLU A 230 -0.34 15.33 11.55
CA GLU A 230 1.08 15.58 11.75
C GLU A 230 1.86 14.27 11.91
N GLU A 231 3.13 14.30 11.49
CA GLU A 231 4.04 13.20 11.71
C GLU A 231 4.27 13.02 13.22
N LYS A 232 3.95 11.83 13.72
CA LYS A 232 3.99 11.52 15.17
C LYS A 232 5.11 10.56 15.57
N TRP A 233 5.94 10.13 14.63
CA TRP A 233 6.95 9.10 14.87
C TRP A 233 8.31 9.69 15.26
N SER A 234 8.99 9.05 16.21
CA SER A 234 10.31 9.45 16.69
C SER A 234 11.42 9.12 15.69
N ASP A 235 12.54 9.82 15.78
CA ASP A 235 13.75 9.57 14.98
C ASP A 235 14.25 8.14 15.14
N GLU A 236 14.09 7.53 16.32
CA GLU A 236 14.42 6.13 16.59
C GLU A 236 13.69 5.15 15.64
N LEU A 237 12.44 5.45 15.26
CA LEU A 237 11.72 4.64 14.28
C LEU A 237 12.41 4.69 12.92
N TRP A 238 12.91 5.86 12.54
CA TRP A 238 13.53 6.11 11.23
C TRP A 238 15.01 5.71 11.17
N ALA A 239 15.64 5.48 12.32
CA ALA A 239 17.03 5.09 12.41
C ALA A 239 17.28 3.77 11.67
N THR A 240 18.52 3.59 11.20
CA THR A 240 18.97 2.44 10.40
C THR A 240 18.53 1.11 10.99
N ALA A 241 18.35 0.11 10.12
CA ALA A 241 17.79 -1.20 10.47
C ALA A 241 18.79 -2.10 11.22
N GLY A 242 19.43 -1.60 12.29
CA GLY A 242 20.43 -2.35 13.07
C GLY A 242 21.83 -2.32 12.45
N GLU A 243 22.54 -3.46 12.51
CA GLU A 243 23.97 -3.62 12.21
C GLU A 243 24.33 -3.58 10.70
N GLU A 244 23.36 -3.41 9.80
CA GLU A 244 23.62 -3.35 8.36
C GLU A 244 24.21 -2.00 7.94
N ASN A 245 25.52 -1.83 8.12
CA ASN A 245 26.45 -0.90 7.42
C ASN A 245 25.89 0.46 6.92
N GLY A 246 24.95 1.07 7.64
CA GLY A 246 24.34 2.35 7.25
C GLY A 246 23.15 2.26 6.28
N VAL A 247 22.59 1.08 5.98
CA VAL A 247 21.38 0.95 5.14
C VAL A 247 20.17 1.52 5.89
N PRO A 248 19.40 2.43 5.27
CA PRO A 248 18.25 3.03 5.92
C PRO A 248 17.13 2.01 6.15
N ARG A 249 16.35 2.25 7.20
CA ARG A 249 15.16 1.42 7.48
C ARG A 249 14.07 1.65 6.44
N PHE A 250 13.87 2.89 6.03
CA PHE A 250 12.80 3.25 5.12
C PHE A 250 13.35 3.75 3.78
N PHE A 251 12.74 3.26 2.73
CA PHE A 251 12.91 3.69 1.35
C PHE A 251 11.60 4.29 0.88
N LEU A 252 11.63 5.54 0.42
CA LEU A 252 10.46 6.29 0.01
C LEU A 252 10.57 6.61 -1.47
N PHE A 253 9.50 6.34 -2.21
CA PHE A 253 9.33 6.77 -3.59
C PHE A 253 8.18 7.77 -3.66
N TYR A 254 8.44 8.98 -4.11
CA TYR A 254 7.41 9.99 -4.37
C TYR A 254 7.22 10.19 -5.87
N ALA A 255 5.98 10.11 -6.34
CA ALA A 255 5.62 10.66 -7.64
C ALA A 255 5.89 12.16 -7.68
N LYS A 256 6.31 12.67 -8.84
CA LYS A 256 6.60 14.09 -9.04
C LYS A 256 5.38 14.96 -8.84
N LYS A 257 4.28 14.57 -9.49
CA LYS A 257 2.95 15.20 -9.41
C LYS A 257 2.01 14.25 -8.70
N ASP A 258 1.77 14.51 -7.42
CA ASP A 258 0.91 13.69 -6.59
C ASP A 258 -0.24 14.54 -6.03
N HIS A 259 -1.47 14.18 -6.37
CA HIS A 259 -2.68 14.89 -5.92
C HIS A 259 -3.16 14.47 -4.52
N TRP A 260 -2.54 13.44 -3.95
CA TRP A 260 -2.80 12.89 -2.62
C TRP A 260 -1.69 13.24 -1.62
N VAL A 261 -0.52 13.67 -2.10
CA VAL A 261 0.57 14.17 -1.24
C VAL A 261 0.84 15.63 -1.55
N HIS A 262 0.56 16.51 -0.60
CA HIS A 262 0.85 17.94 -0.78
C HIS A 262 2.36 18.18 -0.86
N ASP A 263 2.83 18.94 -1.84
CA ASP A 263 4.27 19.18 -2.10
C ASP A 263 5.03 19.69 -0.87
N GLY A 264 4.39 20.53 -0.05
CA GLY A 264 4.98 21.04 1.19
C GLY A 264 5.19 19.94 2.25
N GLU A 265 4.29 18.97 2.31
CA GLU A 265 4.39 17.84 3.25
C GLU A 265 5.49 16.86 2.81
N ARG A 266 5.57 16.57 1.50
CA ARG A 266 6.70 15.82 0.91
C ARG A 266 8.03 16.49 1.24
N LYS A 267 8.16 17.80 1.00
CA LYS A 267 9.39 18.56 1.33
C LYS A 267 9.72 18.48 2.82
N GLY A 268 8.72 18.62 3.69
CA GLY A 268 8.93 18.50 5.14
C GLY A 268 9.47 17.12 5.55
N ILE A 269 8.98 16.03 4.96
CA ILE A 269 9.54 14.69 5.18
C ILE A 269 10.96 14.60 4.65
N MET A 270 11.25 15.13 3.46
CA MET A 270 12.60 15.14 2.89
C MET A 270 13.59 15.88 3.79
N GLU A 271 13.21 17.04 4.31
CA GLU A 271 14.04 17.85 5.21
C GLU A 271 14.28 17.15 6.56
N ARG A 272 13.26 16.53 7.14
CA ARG A 272 13.36 15.86 8.44
C ARG A 272 14.03 14.48 8.39
N ARG A 273 13.84 13.74 7.29
CA ARG A 273 14.17 12.31 7.20
C ARG A 273 15.20 11.97 6.13
N GLY A 274 15.58 12.90 5.26
CA GLY A 274 16.47 12.63 4.12
C GLY A 274 17.88 12.15 4.51
N ASN A 275 18.30 12.35 5.76
CA ASN A 275 19.56 11.81 6.31
C ASN A 275 19.40 10.43 6.96
N MET A 276 18.18 9.95 7.18
CA MET A 276 17.88 8.68 7.87
C MET A 276 17.16 7.66 6.96
N ALA A 277 16.54 8.14 5.88
CA ALA A 277 15.78 7.36 4.93
C ALA A 277 16.31 7.57 3.51
N ARG A 278 16.20 6.55 2.66
CA ARG A 278 16.43 6.71 1.22
C ARG A 278 15.18 7.33 0.61
N ILE A 279 15.27 8.55 0.07
CA ILE A 279 14.11 9.21 -0.53
C ILE A 279 14.40 9.48 -2.00
N MET A 280 13.56 8.94 -2.87
CA MET A 280 13.57 9.15 -4.30
C MET A 280 12.31 9.91 -4.70
N VAL A 281 12.47 10.88 -5.58
CA VAL A 281 11.36 11.58 -6.23
C VAL A 281 11.48 11.26 -7.71
N ASP A 282 10.41 10.75 -8.30
CA ASP A 282 10.34 10.51 -9.74
C ASP A 282 10.66 11.77 -10.53
N GLU A 283 11.38 11.61 -11.63
CA GLU A 283 11.66 12.69 -12.58
C GLU A 283 10.66 12.70 -13.76
N GLY A 284 10.00 11.55 -13.98
CA GLY A 284 9.04 11.28 -15.04
C GLY A 284 7.60 11.70 -14.74
N ASP A 285 6.66 10.93 -15.30
CA ASP A 285 5.21 11.14 -15.21
C ASP A 285 4.51 9.93 -14.57
N ILE A 286 5.13 9.36 -13.53
CA ILE A 286 4.52 8.26 -12.77
C ILE A 286 3.36 8.84 -11.95
N PRO A 287 2.11 8.38 -12.16
CA PRO A 287 1.00 8.85 -11.36
C PRO A 287 1.04 8.22 -9.97
N HIS A 288 0.38 8.84 -8.99
CA HIS A 288 0.17 8.25 -7.66
C HIS A 288 -0.35 6.81 -7.77
N ALA A 289 -1.41 6.61 -8.56
CA ALA A 289 -1.97 5.28 -8.85
C ALA A 289 -1.17 4.55 -9.95
N PHE A 290 0.14 4.42 -9.78
CA PHE A 290 1.06 3.81 -10.77
C PHE A 290 0.62 2.40 -11.20
N CYS A 291 -0.01 1.64 -10.28
CA CYS A 291 -0.53 0.29 -10.52
C CYS A 291 -1.68 0.22 -11.55
N THR A 292 -2.18 1.37 -12.02
CA THR A 292 -3.23 1.42 -13.05
C THR A 292 -2.68 1.48 -14.48
N ARG A 293 -1.35 1.60 -14.64
CA ARG A 293 -0.65 1.65 -15.92
C ARG A 293 0.55 0.70 -15.90
N GLU A 294 0.75 -0.02 -17.00
CA GLU A 294 1.82 -1.01 -17.14
C GLU A 294 3.22 -0.36 -17.13
N ASP A 295 3.40 0.75 -17.85
CA ASP A 295 4.66 1.50 -17.91
C ASP A 295 5.08 2.01 -16.53
N ALA A 296 4.17 2.68 -15.82
CA ALA A 296 4.43 3.18 -14.47
C ALA A 296 4.69 2.04 -13.47
N SER A 297 3.97 0.92 -13.59
CA SER A 297 4.20 -0.27 -12.76
C SER A 297 5.60 -0.83 -12.96
N LEU A 298 6.09 -0.91 -14.20
CA LEU A 298 7.43 -1.40 -14.48
C LEU A 298 8.52 -0.47 -13.92
N GLU A 299 8.38 0.84 -14.06
CA GLU A 299 9.37 1.80 -13.54
C GLU A 299 9.46 1.74 -12.01
N VAL A 300 8.34 1.73 -11.31
CA VAL A 300 8.34 1.59 -9.83
C VAL A 300 8.91 0.23 -9.41
N ALA A 301 8.68 -0.84 -10.18
CA ALA A 301 9.26 -2.15 -9.92
C ALA A 301 10.78 -2.15 -10.06
N ARG A 302 11.35 -1.39 -11.01
CA ARG A 302 12.80 -1.21 -11.14
C ARG A 302 13.39 -0.52 -9.92
N THR A 303 12.76 0.54 -9.44
CA THR A 303 13.19 1.22 -8.21
C THR A 303 13.20 0.27 -7.00
N VAL A 304 12.16 -0.57 -6.87
CA VAL A 304 12.13 -1.59 -5.80
C VAL A 304 13.28 -2.60 -5.95
N ALA A 305 13.59 -3.04 -7.16
CA ALA A 305 14.70 -3.96 -7.39
C ALA A 305 16.05 -3.32 -7.04
N GLU A 306 16.27 -2.05 -7.39
CA GLU A 306 17.47 -1.29 -7.03
C GLU A 306 17.64 -1.19 -5.50
N TRP A 307 16.55 -0.99 -4.75
CA TRP A 307 16.61 -0.99 -3.28
C TRP A 307 16.96 -2.36 -2.70
N VAL A 308 16.48 -3.45 -3.31
CA VAL A 308 16.88 -4.80 -2.91
C VAL A 308 18.36 -5.05 -3.21
N GLU A 309 18.86 -4.61 -4.37
CA GLU A 309 20.29 -4.70 -4.70
C GLU A 309 21.16 -3.89 -3.71
N GLU A 310 20.71 -2.71 -3.28
CA GLU A 310 21.38 -1.91 -2.26
C GLU A 310 21.48 -2.66 -0.93
N ILE A 311 20.38 -3.27 -0.48
CA ILE A 311 20.34 -4.08 0.75
C ILE A 311 21.28 -5.29 0.63
N GLU A 312 21.25 -6.02 -0.49
CA GLU A 312 22.13 -7.17 -0.72
C GLU A 312 23.61 -6.77 -0.83
N GLY A 313 23.91 -5.62 -1.43
CA GLY A 313 25.27 -5.08 -1.53
C GLY A 313 25.88 -4.76 -0.16
N ALA A 314 25.08 -4.23 0.75
CA ALA A 314 25.52 -3.88 2.10
C ALA A 314 25.87 -5.11 2.98
N LYS A 315 25.29 -6.28 2.70
CA LYS A 315 25.59 -7.55 3.40
C LYS A 315 26.97 -8.12 3.08
N LYS A 316 27.56 -7.71 1.94
CA LYS A 316 28.84 -8.24 1.44
C LYS A 316 30.07 -7.48 1.97
N HIS A 317 29.85 -6.43 2.74
CA HIS A 317 30.87 -5.57 3.35
C HIS A 317 30.87 -5.70 4.87
#